data_AF-A0A699X1Z4-F1
#
_entry.id   AF-A0A699X1Z4-F1
#
_cell.length_a   1.000
_cell.length_b   1.000
_cell.length_c   1.000
_cell.angle_alpha   90.00
_cell.angle_beta   90.00
_cell.angle_gamma   90.00
#
_symmetry.space_group_name_H-M   'P 1'
#
loop_
_entity.id
_entity.type
_entity.pdbx_description
1 polymer ?
#
loop_
_entity_poly.entity_id
_entity_poly.type
_entity_poly.pdbx_seq_one_letter_code
_entity_poly.pdbx_strand_id
1 'polypeptide(L)'
;SSSLTLRGLGQDEIGVLMEGAPQNDIGYYYAYPAQFADAENVRQIALAQGAVDIDSPTVGGAGGLLSLSLDDPKERPQALLDLSLGGYDMRRAFVRLDTGALGA
;
A
#
# COMPACT_ATOMS: atom_id res chain seq x y z
N SER A 1 -8.46 -10.75 10.70
CA SER A 1 -8.67 -9.30 10.80
C SER A 1 -7.29 -8.65 10.89
N SER A 2 -7.05 -7.59 10.12
CA SER A 2 -5.81 -6.80 10.22
C SER A 2 -6.19 -5.45 10.78
N SER A 3 -5.75 -5.14 12.00
CA SER A 3 -5.95 -3.84 12.64
C SER A 3 -4.66 -3.04 12.59
N LEU A 4 -4.74 -1.80 12.12
CA LEU A 4 -3.64 -0.83 12.16
C LEU A 4 -3.88 0.16 13.30
N THR A 5 -2.82 0.48 14.05
CA THR A 5 -2.85 1.55 15.07
C THR A 5 -1.62 2.43 14.94
N LEU A 6 -1.77 3.73 15.14
CA LEU A 6 -0.67 4.68 15.11
C LEU A 6 -0.64 5.49 16.40
N ARG A 7 0.41 5.30 17.21
CA ARG A 7 0.55 5.97 18.52
C ARG A 7 -0.68 5.83 19.43
N GLY A 8 -1.37 4.69 19.36
CA GLY A 8 -2.59 4.42 20.14
C GLY A 8 -3.88 4.92 19.49
N LEU A 9 -3.80 5.60 18.35
CA LEU A 9 -4.95 5.99 17.54
C LEU A 9 -5.37 4.86 16.60
N GLY A 10 -6.68 4.76 16.38
CA GLY A 10 -7.31 3.77 15.50
C GLY A 10 -7.20 4.13 14.01
N GLN A 11 -7.74 3.26 13.15
CA GLN A 11 -7.70 3.43 11.70
C GLN A 11 -8.55 4.59 11.19
N ASP A 12 -9.62 4.92 11.93
CA ASP A 12 -10.48 6.11 11.74
C ASP A 12 -9.71 7.42 11.87
N GLU A 13 -8.57 7.39 12.58
CA GLU A 13 -7.73 8.55 12.83
C GLU A 13 -6.48 8.58 11.93
N ILE A 14 -6.35 7.66 10.98
CA ILE A 14 -5.20 7.57 10.08
C ILE A 14 -5.69 7.74 8.64
N GLY A 15 -5.23 8.80 7.97
CA GLY A 15 -5.46 8.95 6.54
C GLY A 15 -4.68 7.90 5.76
N VAL A 16 -5.26 7.33 4.71
CA VAL A 16 -4.62 6.30 3.89
C VAL A 16 -4.74 6.63 2.41
N LEU A 17 -3.60 6.67 1.73
CA LEU A 17 -3.47 6.85 0.29
C LEU A 17 -2.93 5.59 -0.37
N MET A 18 -3.45 5.26 -1.54
CA MET A 18 -2.88 4.31 -2.48
C MET A 18 -2.71 5.02 -3.82
N GLU A 19 -1.49 5.08 -4.36
CA GLU A 19 -1.19 5.85 -5.58
C GLU A 19 -1.69 7.30 -5.49
N GLY A 20 -1.66 7.90 -4.28
CA GLY A 20 -2.17 9.24 -4.02
C GLY A 20 -3.70 9.35 -3.94
N ALA A 21 -4.47 8.29 -4.22
CA ALA A 21 -5.91 8.27 -4.09
C ALA A 21 -6.35 7.88 -2.67
N PRO A 22 -7.33 8.59 -2.07
CA PRO A 22 -7.79 8.32 -0.71
C PRO A 22 -8.55 7.00 -0.63
N GLN A 23 -8.21 6.18 0.37
CA GLN A 23 -8.77 4.84 0.54
C GLN A 23 -9.65 4.67 1.79
N ASN A 24 -9.69 5.67 2.68
CA ASN A 24 -10.61 5.64 3.81
C ASN A 24 -12.06 5.65 3.30
N ASP A 25 -12.89 4.74 3.80
CA ASP A 25 -14.30 4.72 3.46
C ASP A 25 -15.05 5.92 4.07
N ILE A 26 -16.19 6.31 3.49
CA ILE A 26 -16.93 7.51 3.92
C ILE A 26 -17.81 7.31 5.17
N GLY A 27 -18.03 6.07 5.62
CA GLY A 27 -18.93 5.75 6.72
C GLY A 27 -18.22 5.67 8.06
N TYR A 28 -17.11 4.95 8.09
CA TYR A 28 -16.31 4.65 9.28
C TYR A 28 -14.87 5.15 9.18
N TYR A 29 -14.48 5.74 8.04
CA TYR A 29 -13.13 6.25 7.81
C TYR A 29 -12.02 5.19 7.92
N TYR A 30 -12.36 3.91 7.74
CA TYR A 30 -11.39 2.82 7.78
C TYR A 30 -10.81 2.57 6.39
N ALA A 31 -9.57 2.12 6.38
CA ALA A 31 -8.92 1.61 5.19
C ALA A 31 -8.30 0.25 5.51
N TYR A 32 -8.21 -0.63 4.51
CA TYR A 32 -7.66 -1.97 4.66
C TYR A 32 -6.46 -2.15 3.73
N PRO A 33 -5.27 -1.60 4.05
CA PRO A 33 -4.10 -1.63 3.18
C PRO A 33 -3.73 -3.02 2.66
N ALA A 34 -3.95 -4.06 3.47
CA ALA A 34 -3.69 -5.45 3.10
C ALA A 34 -4.61 -5.99 1.97
N GLN A 35 -5.65 -5.25 1.58
CA GLN A 35 -6.57 -5.60 0.48
C GLN A 35 -6.27 -4.83 -0.82
N PHE A 36 -5.37 -3.85 -0.77
CA PHE A 36 -5.14 -2.92 -1.87
C PHE A 36 -4.19 -3.48 -2.92
N ALA A 37 -3.13 -4.16 -2.46
CA ALA A 37 -2.13 -4.75 -3.32
C ALA A 37 -1.44 -5.92 -2.62
N ASP A 38 -0.94 -6.84 -3.43
CA ASP A 38 0.00 -7.85 -3.00
C ASP A 38 1.34 -7.19 -2.63
N ALA A 39 1.98 -7.69 -1.57
CA ALA A 39 3.20 -7.09 -1.01
C ALA A 39 4.36 -7.03 -2.02
N GLU A 40 4.40 -7.97 -2.97
CA GLU A 40 5.41 -8.08 -4.02
C GLU A 40 5.31 -6.94 -5.05
N ASN A 41 4.16 -6.28 -5.14
CA ASN A 41 3.93 -5.14 -6.03
C ASN A 41 3.97 -3.79 -5.32
N VAL A 42 4.17 -3.76 -4.00
CA VAL A 42 4.33 -2.51 -3.25
C VAL A 42 5.79 -2.07 -3.27
N ARG A 43 6.06 -0.91 -3.87
CA ARG A 43 7.38 -0.28 -3.88
C ARG A 43 7.72 0.37 -2.56
N GLN A 44 6.74 1.07 -1.98
CA GLN A 44 6.96 1.88 -0.80
C GLN A 44 5.70 1.94 0.07
N ILE A 45 5.93 1.87 1.38
CA ILE A 45 4.97 2.25 2.40
C ILE A 45 5.61 3.39 3.19
N ALA A 46 4.98 4.57 3.14
CA ALA A 46 5.43 5.76 3.85
C ALA A 46 4.42 6.13 4.94
N LEU A 47 4.93 6.60 6.09
CA LEU A 47 4.10 6.98 7.23
C LEU A 47 4.53 8.33 7.79
N ALA A 48 3.70 9.35 7.58
CA ALA A 48 3.81 10.63 8.26
C ALA A 48 2.99 10.57 9.55
N GLN A 49 3.57 10.97 10.68
CA GLN A 49 2.92 10.88 12.00
C GLN A 49 2.49 12.26 12.50
N GLY A 50 1.33 12.33 13.13
CA GLY A 50 0.84 13.52 13.87
C GLY A 50 -0.28 14.29 13.15
N ALA A 51 -0.26 14.36 11.82
CA ALA A 51 -1.36 14.88 11.02
C ALA A 51 -1.20 14.43 9.56
N VAL A 52 -2.29 14.50 8.78
CA VAL A 52 -2.22 14.43 7.33
C VAL A 52 -1.67 15.71 6.73
N ASP A 53 -1.05 15.60 5.55
CA ASP A 53 -0.60 16.77 4.80
C ASP A 53 -1.79 17.63 4.35
N ILE A 54 -1.62 18.96 4.30
CA ILE A 54 -2.71 19.92 4.01
C ILE A 54 -3.25 19.80 2.57
N ASP A 55 -2.46 19.25 1.66
CA ASP A 55 -2.80 18.99 0.27
C ASP A 55 -3.27 17.56 0.02
N SER A 56 -3.34 16.73 1.08
CA SER A 56 -3.87 15.37 0.98
C SER A 56 -5.36 15.40 0.63
N PRO A 57 -5.83 14.56 -0.31
CA PRO A 57 -7.26 14.43 -0.63
C PRO A 57 -8.07 13.68 0.45
N THR A 58 -7.45 13.30 1.57
CA THR A 58 -8.10 12.62 2.70
C THR A 58 -8.97 13.59 3.50
N VAL A 59 -10.18 13.16 3.87
CA VAL A 59 -11.16 13.97 4.61
C VAL A 59 -10.83 14.11 6.11
N GLY A 60 -9.82 13.39 6.61
CA GLY A 60 -9.36 13.43 8.01
C GLY A 60 -8.14 12.55 8.27
N GLY A 61 -7.64 12.57 9.50
CA GLY A 61 -6.50 11.76 9.95
C GLY A 61 -5.63 12.48 10.99
N ALA A 62 -6.12 12.62 12.22
CA ALA A 62 -5.38 13.30 13.29
C ALA A 62 -4.14 12.52 13.77
N GLY A 63 -4.05 11.22 13.45
CA GLY A 63 -2.90 10.38 13.79
C GLY A 63 -1.77 10.44 12.78
N GLY A 64 -2.04 10.79 11.53
CA GLY A 64 -1.06 10.79 10.46
C GLY A 64 -1.60 10.31 9.11
N LEU A 65 -0.69 10.14 8.16
CA LEU A 65 -0.95 9.70 6.79
C LEU A 65 -0.09 8.47 6.46
N LEU A 66 -0.75 7.38 6.06
CA LEU A 66 -0.13 6.20 5.48
C LEU A 66 -0.27 6.25 3.95
N SER A 67 0.84 6.24 3.23
CA SER A 67 0.84 6.26 1.76
C SER A 67 1.48 4.99 1.21
N LEU A 68 0.77 4.31 0.32
CA LEU A 68 1.24 3.13 -0.38
C LEU A 68 1.49 3.50 -1.85
N SER A 69 2.66 3.10 -2.35
CA SER A 69 3.01 3.22 -3.76
C SER A 69 3.37 1.86 -4.34
N LEU A 70 2.85 1.55 -5.51
CA LEU A 70 3.13 0.36 -6.29
C LEU A 70 4.46 0.48 -7.04
N ASP A 71 5.02 -0.66 -7.39
CA ASP A 71 6.21 -0.74 -8.22
C ASP A 71 5.81 -0.72 -9.69
N ASP A 72 6.17 0.37 -10.36
CA ASP A 72 5.98 0.56 -11.79
C ASP A 72 6.68 -0.55 -12.60
N PRO A 73 6.17 -0.89 -13.81
CA PRO A 73 6.90 -1.72 -14.74
C PRO A 73 8.31 -1.17 -14.97
N LYS A 74 9.31 -2.04 -15.05
CA LYS A 74 10.68 -1.57 -15.34
C LYS A 74 10.78 -1.01 -16.74
N GLU A 75 11.69 -0.05 -16.92
CA GLU A 75 11.97 0.61 -18.19
C GLU A 75 12.35 -0.36 -19.32
N ARG A 76 13.01 -1.47 -18.98
CA ARG A 76 13.42 -2.52 -19.93
C ARG A 76 12.59 -3.79 -19.72
N PRO A 77 12.20 -4.50 -20.80
CA PRO A 77 11.45 -5.75 -20.67
C PRO A 77 12.19 -6.76 -19.79
N GLN A 78 11.49 -7.35 -18.84
CA GLN A 78 12.06 -8.33 -17.92
C GLN A 78 11.01 -9.26 -17.32
N ALA A 79 11.47 -10.33 -16.68
CA ALA A 79 10.64 -11.24 -15.90
C ALA A 79 11.25 -11.41 -14.50
N LEU A 80 10.40 -11.48 -13.49
CA LEU A 80 10.76 -11.78 -12.12
C LEU A 80 9.99 -13.03 -11.67
N LEU A 81 10.72 -13.98 -11.08
CA LEU A 81 10.16 -15.17 -10.44
C LEU A 81 10.60 -15.16 -8.98
N ASP A 82 9.64 -15.24 -8.07
CA ASP A 82 9.87 -15.35 -6.64
C ASP A 82 9.15 -16.60 -6.10
N LEU A 83 9.91 -17.46 -5.42
CA LEU A 83 9.41 -18.70 -4.83
C LEU A 83 9.76 -18.71 -3.34
N SER A 84 8.78 -19.01 -2.49
CA SER A 84 8.98 -19.13 -1.04
C SER A 84 8.41 -20.44 -0.52
N LEU A 85 9.19 -21.13 0.32
CA LEU A 85 8.80 -22.33 1.05
C LEU A 85 9.07 -22.10 2.53
N GLY A 86 8.17 -22.55 3.41
CA GLY A 86 8.30 -22.32 4.85
C GLY A 86 7.53 -23.33 5.71
N GLY A 87 7.58 -23.11 7.02
CA GLY A 87 6.79 -23.88 7.98
C GLY A 87 5.28 -23.62 7.83
N TYR A 88 4.47 -24.41 8.54
CA TYR A 88 3.00 -24.30 8.53
C TYR A 88 2.40 -24.39 7.11
N ASP A 89 2.89 -25.34 6.32
CA ASP A 89 2.48 -25.58 4.93
C ASP A 89 2.61 -24.36 3.99
N MET A 90 3.49 -23.41 4.31
CA MET A 90 3.73 -22.25 3.48
C MET A 90 4.40 -22.63 2.15
N ARG A 91 3.68 -22.37 1.05
CA ARG A 91 4.17 -22.48 -0.33
C ARG A 91 3.64 -21.28 -1.10
N ARG A 92 4.53 -20.44 -1.63
CA ARG A 92 4.18 -19.27 -2.43
C ARG A 92 5.01 -19.25 -3.72
N ALA A 93 4.35 -18.91 -4.83
CA ALA A 93 4.99 -18.64 -6.10
C ALA A 93 4.42 -17.34 -6.66
N PHE A 94 5.30 -16.44 -7.10
CA PHE A 94 4.96 -15.16 -7.69
C PHE A 94 5.75 -14.99 -8.99
N VAL A 95 5.06 -14.52 -10.04
CA VAL A 95 5.66 -14.23 -11.34
C VAL A 95 5.20 -12.85 -11.77
N ARG A 96 6.15 -12.04 -12.22
CA ARG A 96 5.89 -10.73 -12.81
C ARG A 96 6.60 -10.60 -14.14
N LEU A 97 5.90 -10.05 -15.12
CA LEU A 97 6.41 -9.77 -16.45
C LEU A 97 6.26 -8.27 -16.69
N ASP A 98 7.40 -7.58 -16.88
CA ASP A 98 7.42 -6.17 -17.24
C ASP A 98 7.69 -6.06 -18.75
N THR A 99 6.89 -5.28 -19.45
CA THR A 99 7.01 -5.11 -20.91
C THR A 99 8.12 -4.15 -21.32
N GLY A 100 8.72 -3.42 -20.38
CA GLY A 100 9.46 -2.20 -20.69
C GLY A 100 8.51 -1.01 -20.85
N ALA A 101 9.10 0.18 -21.03
CA ALA A 101 8.36 1.36 -21.45
C ALA A 101 7.68 1.10 -22.81
N LEU A 102 6.37 1.41 -22.89
CA LEU A 102 5.57 1.28 -24.11
C LEU A 102 5.33 2.66 -24.72
N GLY A 103 5.79 2.87 -25.96
CA GLY A 103 5.74 4.17 -26.63
C GLY A 103 6.98 5.01 -26.34
N ALA A 104 7.40 5.81 -27.34
CA ALA A 104 8.51 6.75 -27.28
C ALA A 104 8.01 8.18 -27.17
#